data_AF-A0A1S3JWN0-F1
#
_entry.id   AF-A0A1S3JWN0-F1
#
_cell.length_a   1.000
_cell.length_b   1.000
_cell.length_c   1.000
_cell.angle_alpha   90.00
_cell.angle_beta   90.00
_cell.angle_gamma   90.00
#
_symmetry.space_group_name_H-M   'P 1'
#
loop_
_entity.id
_entity.type
_entity.pdbx_description
1 polymer ?
#
loop_
_entity_poly.entity_id
_entity_poly.type
_entity_poly.pdbx_seq_one_letter_code
_entity_poly.pdbx_strand_id
1 'polypeptide(L)'
;MADKEKTEKAAQISLPLSRIKTELFVQDLAVETLKRSREENKVDYKDLAEIVNTDDNLEFLHDIIPRKILAKEYLSQINGGGSSDDDDDVVVLD
;
A
#
# COMPACT_ATOMS: atom_id res chain seq x y z
N MET A 1 -37.08 -21.82 7.98
CA MET A 1 -36.61 -21.39 9.32
C MET A 1 -35.22 -21.93 9.66
N ALA A 2 -34.83 -23.13 9.19
CA ALA A 2 -33.50 -23.70 9.42
C ALA A 2 -32.33 -22.94 8.74
N ASP A 3 -32.55 -22.27 7.60
CA ASP A 3 -31.46 -21.54 6.93
C ASP A 3 -30.97 -20.31 7.70
N LYS A 4 -31.87 -19.58 8.39
CA LYS A 4 -31.50 -18.38 9.15
C LYS A 4 -30.51 -18.69 10.28
N GLU A 5 -30.77 -19.77 11.03
CA GLU A 5 -29.90 -20.21 12.13
C GLU A 5 -28.50 -20.62 11.64
N LYS A 6 -28.41 -21.23 10.44
CA LYS A 6 -27.13 -21.65 9.86
C LYS A 6 -26.29 -20.46 9.40
N THR A 7 -26.90 -19.44 8.79
CA THR A 7 -26.23 -18.17 8.46
C THR A 7 -25.79 -17.38 9.69
N GLU A 8 -26.58 -17.39 10.76
CA GLU A 8 -26.25 -16.68 12.00
C GLU A 8 -25.02 -17.29 12.70
N LYS A 9 -24.96 -18.63 12.77
CA LYS A 9 -23.77 -19.33 13.31
C LYS A 9 -22.54 -19.16 12.42
N ALA A 10 -22.70 -19.11 11.09
CA ALA A 10 -21.61 -18.81 10.17
C ALA A 10 -21.09 -17.38 10.36
N ALA A 11 -21.98 -16.40 10.54
CA ALA A 11 -21.60 -15.01 10.83
C ALA A 11 -20.88 -14.87 12.19
N GLN A 12 -21.34 -15.62 13.21
CA GLN A 12 -20.75 -15.62 14.56
C GLN A 12 -19.26 -16.00 14.58
N ILE A 13 -18.85 -16.94 13.72
CA ILE A 13 -17.44 -17.38 13.61
C ILE A 13 -16.69 -16.56 12.55
N SER A 14 -17.37 -16.12 11.48
CA SER A 14 -16.75 -15.36 10.40
C SER A 14 -16.26 -13.98 10.85
N LEU A 15 -17.00 -13.30 11.73
CA LEU A 15 -16.65 -11.96 12.22
C LEU A 15 -15.36 -11.90 13.06
N PRO A 16 -15.15 -12.75 14.09
CA PRO A 16 -13.88 -12.76 14.81
C PRO A 16 -12.72 -13.24 13.92
N LEU A 17 -12.96 -14.21 13.03
CA LEU A 17 -11.94 -14.67 12.10
C LEU A 17 -11.52 -13.59 11.11
N SER A 18 -12.44 -12.76 10.62
CA SER A 18 -12.11 -11.65 9.73
C SER A 18 -11.24 -10.62 10.45
N ARG A 19 -11.50 -10.34 11.74
CA ARG A 19 -10.67 -9.43 12.55
C ARG A 19 -9.23 -9.93 12.67
N ILE A 20 -9.06 -11.20 13.03
CA ILE A 20 -7.73 -11.81 13.15
C ILE A 20 -7.00 -11.78 11.80
N LYS A 21 -7.70 -12.08 10.70
CA LYS A 21 -7.13 -11.99 9.35
C LYS A 21 -6.71 -10.57 8.99
N THR A 22 -7.50 -9.56 9.33
CA THR A 22 -7.14 -8.16 9.07
C THR A 22 -5.96 -7.69 9.92
N GLU A 23 -5.87 -8.14 11.18
CA GLU A 23 -4.72 -7.83 12.05
C GLU A 23 -3.43 -8.45 11.49
N LEU A 24 -3.49 -9.73 11.09
CA LEU A 24 -2.37 -10.42 10.45
C LEU A 24 -1.98 -9.77 9.13
N PHE A 25 -2.95 -9.35 8.32
CA PHE A 25 -2.70 -8.65 7.07
C PHE A 25 -1.93 -7.34 7.29
N VAL A 26 -2.36 -6.52 8.25
CA VAL A 26 -1.68 -5.25 8.54
C VAL A 26 -0.27 -5.49 9.08
N GLN A 27 -0.08 -6.52 9.92
CA GLN A 27 1.23 -6.88 10.44
C GLN A 27 2.17 -7.34 9.32
N ASP A 28 1.71 -8.23 8.45
CA ASP A 28 2.50 -8.75 7.33
C ASP A 28 2.85 -7.64 6.33
N LEU A 29 1.89 -6.77 6.01
CA LEU A 29 2.11 -5.60 5.16
C LEU A 29 3.18 -4.67 5.74
N ALA A 30 3.16 -4.41 7.06
CA ALA A 30 4.17 -3.58 7.70
C ALA A 30 5.56 -4.21 7.69
N VAL A 31 5.66 -5.52 7.96
CA VAL A 31 6.92 -6.26 7.95
C VAL A 31 7.50 -6.34 6.55
N GLU A 32 6.68 -6.63 5.55
CA GLU A 32 7.12 -6.68 4.15
C GLU A 32 7.56 -5.30 3.66
N THR A 33 6.87 -4.24 4.10
CA THR A 33 7.30 -2.87 3.82
C THR A 33 8.62 -2.52 4.46
N LEU A 34 8.86 -2.93 5.71
CA LEU A 34 10.13 -2.69 6.37
C LEU A 34 11.30 -3.41 5.69
N LYS A 35 11.10 -4.66 5.21
CA LYS A 35 12.15 -5.41 4.47
C LYS A 35 12.58 -4.71 3.19
N ARG A 36 11.68 -3.97 2.56
CA ARG A 36 11.91 -3.25 1.29
C ARG A 36 12.23 -1.77 1.49
N SER A 37 12.13 -1.28 2.73
CA SER A 37 12.51 0.08 3.11
C SER A 37 14.02 0.26 2.99
N ARG A 38 14.42 1.50 2.74
CA ARG A 38 15.83 1.92 2.74
C ARG A 38 16.38 2.07 4.16
N GLU A 39 15.50 2.29 5.15
CA GLU A 39 15.85 2.47 6.55
C GLU A 39 15.43 1.25 7.38
N GLU A 40 16.34 0.69 8.17
CA GLU A 40 16.09 -0.56 8.92
C GLU A 40 15.03 -0.43 10.03
N ASN A 41 14.67 0.79 10.43
CA ASN A 41 13.75 1.05 11.56
C ASN A 41 12.57 1.97 11.20
N LYS A 42 12.36 2.27 9.91
CA LYS A 42 11.33 3.19 9.48
C LYS A 42 10.70 2.73 8.18
N VAL A 43 9.38 2.86 8.11
CA VAL A 43 8.61 2.63 6.90
C VAL A 43 8.10 3.98 6.41
N ASP A 44 8.52 4.38 5.20
CA ASP A 44 7.98 5.56 4.55
C ASP A 44 6.84 5.21 3.60
N TYR A 45 5.98 6.20 3.32
CA TYR A 45 4.86 6.03 2.40
C TYR A 45 5.33 5.57 1.01
N LYS A 46 6.51 6.03 0.58
CA LYS A 46 7.08 5.66 -0.73
C LYS A 46 7.34 4.16 -0.81
N ASP A 47 7.85 3.55 0.24
CA ASP A 47 8.13 2.10 0.30
C ASP A 47 6.83 1.29 0.27
N LEU A 48 5.82 1.74 1.02
CA LEU A 48 4.50 1.11 1.04
C LEU A 48 3.82 1.18 -0.33
N ALA A 49 3.82 2.37 -0.95
CA ALA A 49 3.25 2.56 -2.28
C ALA A 49 4.00 1.74 -3.34
N GLU A 50 5.31 1.58 -3.22
CA GLU A 50 6.10 0.75 -4.15
C GLU A 50 5.64 -0.70 -4.10
N ILE A 51 5.46 -1.27 -2.90
CA ILE A 51 5.04 -2.67 -2.72
C ILE A 51 3.62 -2.88 -3.23
N VAL A 52 2.69 -2.03 -2.83
CA VAL A 52 1.28 -2.10 -3.25
C VAL A 52 1.15 -2.09 -4.77
N ASN A 53 1.98 -1.30 -5.45
CA ASN A 53 1.95 -1.16 -6.90
C ASN A 53 2.85 -2.17 -7.63
N THR A 54 3.52 -3.09 -6.92
CA THR A 54 4.37 -4.15 -7.50
C THR A 54 3.79 -5.54 -7.29
N ASP A 55 3.09 -5.78 -6.17
CA ASP A 55 2.46 -7.07 -5.87
C ASP A 55 1.00 -7.10 -6.32
N ASP A 56 0.68 -8.02 -7.23
CA ASP A 56 -0.68 -8.23 -7.76
C ASP A 56 -1.69 -8.59 -6.66
N ASN A 57 -1.24 -9.23 -5.56
CA ASN A 57 -2.12 -9.57 -4.44
C ASN A 57 -2.65 -8.33 -3.70
N LEU A 58 -2.01 -7.17 -3.90
CA LEU A 58 -2.36 -5.90 -3.28
C LEU A 58 -3.05 -4.93 -4.26
N GLU A 59 -3.49 -5.40 -5.43
CA GLU A 59 -4.20 -4.58 -6.43
C GLU A 59 -5.42 -3.86 -5.83
N PHE A 60 -6.11 -4.50 -4.89
CA PHE A 60 -7.25 -3.91 -4.17
C PHE A 60 -6.91 -2.65 -3.35
N LEU A 61 -5.62 -2.38 -3.13
CA LEU A 61 -5.14 -1.17 -2.45
C LEU A 61 -4.67 -0.06 -3.40
N HIS A 62 -4.65 -0.27 -4.72
CA HIS A 62 -4.13 0.73 -5.67
C HIS A 62 -4.88 2.07 -5.58
N ASP A 63 -6.20 2.02 -5.46
CA ASP A 63 -7.04 3.23 -5.34
C ASP A 63 -6.88 3.93 -3.97
N ILE A 64 -6.47 3.18 -2.95
CA ILE A 64 -6.32 3.68 -1.58
C ILE A 64 -4.89 4.19 -1.32
N ILE A 65 -3.89 3.54 -1.91
CA ILE A 65 -2.46 3.80 -1.74
C ILE A 65 -1.80 3.96 -3.12
N PRO A 66 -2.09 5.06 -3.82
CA PRO A 66 -1.47 5.33 -5.12
C PRO A 66 -0.01 5.74 -4.95
N ARG A 67 0.82 5.49 -5.99
CA ARG A 67 2.15 6.10 -6.10
C ARG A 67 2.00 7.62 -6.21
N LYS A 68 2.67 8.35 -5.33
CA LYS A 68 2.76 9.81 -5.42
C LYS A 68 3.77 10.18 -6.49
N ILE A 69 3.34 11.03 -7.41
CA ILE A 69 4.18 11.68 -8.42
C ILE A 69 4.06 13.18 -8.24
N LEU A 70 5.13 13.93 -8.49
CA LEU A 70 5.07 15.37 -8.45
C LEU A 70 4.31 15.90 -9.67
N ALA A 71 3.55 16.98 -9.52
CA ALA A 71 2.80 17.58 -10.64
C ALA A 71 3.71 17.95 -11.82
N LYS A 72 4.94 18.41 -11.54
CA LYS A 72 5.96 18.68 -12.57
C LYS A 72 6.36 17.41 -13.35
N GLU A 73 6.48 16.28 -12.67
CA GLU A 73 6.85 14.99 -13.27
C GLU A 73 5.70 14.45 -14.12
N TYR A 74 4.48 14.55 -13.62
CA TYR A 74 3.28 14.17 -14.36
C TYR A 74 3.10 15.00 -15.63
N LEU A 75 3.28 16.33 -15.54
CA LEU A 75 3.26 17.22 -16.70
C LEU A 75 4.38 16.90 -17.69
N SER A 76 5.57 16.53 -17.21
CA SER A 76 6.68 16.10 -18.07
C SER A 76 6.38 14.79 -18.81
N GLN A 77 5.77 13.81 -18.12
CA GLN A 77 5.36 12.53 -18.72
C GLN A 77 4.26 12.71 -19.78
N ILE A 78 3.29 13.61 -19.56
CA ILE A 78 2.24 13.93 -20.54
C ILE A 78 2.81 14.70 -21.73
N ASN A 79 3.76 15.62 -21.48
CA ASN A 79 4.30 16.50 -22.51
C ASN A 79 5.46 15.88 -23.31
N GLY A 80 5.85 14.63 -23.03
CA GLY A 80 6.77 13.85 -23.86
C GLY A 80 8.26 14.12 -23.64
N GLY A 81 8.70 14.43 -22.41
CA GLY A 81 10.11 14.70 -22.08
C GLY A 81 10.83 13.50 -21.47
N GLY A 82 11.38 12.61 -22.30
CA GLY A 82 12.40 11.67 -21.86
C GLY A 82 13.72 12.39 -21.62
N SER A 83 14.03 12.70 -20.36
CA SER A 83 15.39 12.99 -19.91
C SER A 83 15.57 12.41 -18.52
N SER A 84 16.28 11.28 -18.47
CA SER A 84 16.95 10.80 -17.28
C SER A 84 17.86 11.89 -16.76
N ASP A 85 17.71 12.30 -15.51
CA ASP A 85 18.78 12.89 -14.72
C ASP A 85 18.54 12.46 -13.26
N ASP A 86 19.31 11.45 -12.85
CA ASP A 86 19.71 11.26 -11.46
C ASP A 86 20.51 12.51 -11.06
N ASP A 87 20.01 13.28 -10.09
CA ASP A 87 20.76 14.03 -9.06
C ASP A 87 19.86 15.14 -8.47
N ASP A 88 19.67 15.07 -7.15
CA ASP A 88 19.73 16.19 -6.19
C ASP A 88 18.88 15.85 -4.95
N ASP A 89 19.56 15.27 -3.96
CA ASP A 89 19.37 15.70 -2.57
C ASP A 89 19.57 17.23 -2.50
N VAL A 90 18.96 17.87 -1.48
CA VAL A 90 19.32 19.18 -0.88
C VAL A 90 18.30 20.35 -1.04
N VAL A 91 17.54 20.55 0.06
CA VAL A 91 17.03 21.78 0.77
C VAL A 91 16.36 22.93 -0.03
N VAL A 92 15.34 23.68 0.44
CA VAL A 92 15.19 24.48 1.67
C VAL A 92 13.70 24.81 1.87
N LEU A 93 13.21 24.80 3.11
CA LEU A 93 11.96 25.48 3.50
C LEU A 93 12.30 26.94 3.87
N ASP A 94 11.75 27.89 3.11
CA ASP A 94 11.52 29.27 3.58
C ASP A 94 10.10 29.34 4.14
#